data_AF-A0A2E9N1A7-F1
#
_entry.id   AF-A0A2E9N1A7-F1
#
_cell.length_a   1.000
_cell.length_b   1.000
_cell.length_c   1.000
_cell.angle_alpha   90.00
_cell.angle_beta   90.00
_cell.angle_gamma   90.00
#
_symmetry.space_group_name_H-M   'P 1'
#
loop_
_entity.id
_entity.type
_entity.pdbx_description
1 polymer ?
#
loop_
_entity_poly.entity_id
_entity_poly.type
_entity_poly.pdbx_seq_one_letter_code
_entity_poly.pdbx_strand_id
1 'polypeptide(L)'
;MLTPKGTTWADMPVIAVSNPDADHLRRLHAAGNSIRLDLHSTAGWRGESRSGNVVLDLIGREKPEEIVLIGGHLDSWDLGTGAVDDVAGIAITTAAAALIAQLPQRPRRTIRVVMFGAEEVGLRGAQAYAEAHASELAAHQVATESDFGAGNIWQLVSNVSEDGTPAIDAIGKIIAPFGIIRGGSDVPGGGPDISPMSARGVSTINLMQDGMDYFDLHHTPDDTLDKIDLEQLAQNVAAYVVFAYLAAELDVEFRE
;
A
#
# COMPACT_ATOMS: atom_id res chain seq x y z
N MET A 1 -18.77 -5.34 1.24
CA MET A 1 -19.57 -4.09 1.27
C MET A 1 -19.97 -3.77 2.71
N LEU A 2 -19.43 -2.69 3.27
CA LEU A 2 -19.94 -2.06 4.49
C LEU A 2 -20.79 -0.86 4.07
N THR A 3 -22.01 -0.73 4.58
CA THR A 3 -22.87 0.42 4.27
C THR A 3 -22.55 1.61 5.18
N PRO A 4 -22.74 2.87 4.74
CA PRO A 4 -22.32 4.07 5.49
C PRO A 4 -23.09 4.38 6.78
N LYS A 5 -24.02 3.52 7.24
CA LYS A 5 -24.88 3.79 8.40
C LYS A 5 -25.08 2.55 9.25
N GLY A 6 -24.18 2.35 10.22
CA GLY A 6 -24.24 1.23 11.16
C GLY A 6 -23.92 -0.11 10.47
N THR A 7 -23.09 -0.92 11.10
CA THR A 7 -22.70 -2.24 10.60
C THR A 7 -23.89 -3.20 10.63
N THR A 8 -24.76 -3.10 9.62
CA THR A 8 -25.67 -4.17 9.26
C THR A 8 -24.96 -4.99 8.20
N TRP A 9 -24.39 -6.12 8.63
CA TRP A 9 -23.94 -7.15 7.71
C TRP A 9 -25.11 -7.58 6.82
N ALA A 10 -24.84 -7.88 5.55
CA ALA A 10 -25.85 -8.50 4.70
C ALA A 10 -26.33 -9.79 5.36
N ASP A 11 -27.64 -9.94 5.51
CA ASP A 11 -28.29 -11.13 6.06
C ASP A 11 -28.58 -12.19 4.99
N MET A 12 -27.99 -12.02 3.81
CA MET A 12 -28.10 -12.92 2.66
C MET A 12 -26.73 -13.22 2.05
N PRO A 13 -26.54 -14.37 1.38
CA PRO A 13 -25.31 -14.67 0.66
C PRO A 13 -25.03 -13.63 -0.42
N VAL A 14 -23.78 -13.15 -0.47
CA VAL A 14 -23.27 -12.27 -1.52
C VAL A 14 -22.10 -13.00 -2.19
N ILE A 15 -22.19 -13.17 -3.51
CA ILE A 15 -21.23 -13.95 -4.31
C ILE A 15 -20.85 -13.11 -5.54
N ALA A 16 -19.56 -13.08 -5.87
CA ALA A 16 -19.08 -12.55 -7.14
C ALA A 16 -19.01 -13.67 -8.19
N VAL A 17 -19.28 -13.33 -9.44
CA VAL A 17 -19.10 -14.23 -10.59
C VAL A 17 -18.09 -13.62 -11.55
N SER A 18 -17.48 -14.44 -12.42
CA SER A 18 -16.54 -13.95 -13.42
C SER A 18 -17.20 -12.93 -14.37
N ASN A 19 -16.40 -12.02 -14.94
CA ASN A 19 -16.89 -11.09 -15.96
C ASN A 19 -17.56 -11.82 -17.16
N PRO A 20 -16.98 -12.90 -17.73
CA PRO A 20 -17.63 -13.68 -18.78
C PRO A 20 -18.99 -14.27 -18.39
N ASP A 21 -19.12 -14.77 -17.15
CA ASP A 21 -20.40 -15.29 -16.65
C ASP A 21 -21.43 -14.18 -16.50
N ALA A 22 -21.04 -13.03 -15.93
CA ALA A 22 -21.93 -11.86 -15.82
C ALA A 22 -22.44 -11.41 -17.20
N ASP A 23 -21.55 -11.35 -18.19
CA ASP A 23 -21.93 -11.01 -19.57
C ASP A 23 -22.83 -12.06 -20.21
N HIS A 24 -22.60 -13.34 -19.91
CA HIS A 24 -23.48 -14.40 -20.37
C HIS A 24 -24.89 -14.26 -19.78
N LEU A 25 -25.00 -14.01 -18.47
CA LEU A 25 -26.28 -13.75 -17.80
C LEU A 25 -26.99 -12.53 -18.40
N ARG A 26 -26.26 -11.45 -18.69
CA ARG A 26 -26.81 -10.26 -19.38
C ARG A 26 -27.35 -10.61 -20.77
N ARG A 27 -26.61 -11.41 -21.57
CA ARG A 27 -27.07 -11.85 -22.90
C ARG A 27 -28.33 -12.71 -22.82
N LEU A 28 -28.38 -13.66 -21.88
CA LEU A 28 -29.56 -14.51 -21.68
C LEU A 28 -30.79 -13.68 -21.30
N HIS A 29 -30.62 -12.71 -20.41
CA HIS A 29 -31.68 -11.80 -20.00
C HIS A 29 -32.18 -10.94 -21.17
N ALA A 30 -31.27 -10.33 -21.94
CA ALA A 30 -31.60 -9.50 -23.09
C ALA A 30 -32.36 -10.25 -24.20
N ALA A 31 -32.14 -11.56 -24.32
CA ALA A 31 -32.86 -12.43 -25.25
C ALA A 31 -34.25 -12.86 -24.74
N GLY A 32 -34.70 -12.35 -23.58
CA GLY A 32 -36.02 -12.65 -23.00
C GLY A 32 -36.10 -13.99 -22.29
N ASN A 33 -34.97 -14.65 -21.99
CA ASN A 33 -34.97 -15.92 -21.27
C ASN A 33 -35.23 -15.69 -19.77
N SER A 34 -35.99 -16.59 -19.15
CA SER A 34 -36.04 -16.70 -17.70
C SER A 34 -34.74 -17.34 -17.20
N ILE A 35 -34.08 -16.70 -16.23
CA ILE A 35 -32.83 -17.16 -15.64
C ILE A 35 -33.13 -17.74 -14.27
N ARG A 36 -32.65 -18.97 -14.02
CA ARG A 36 -32.63 -19.59 -12.70
C ARG A 36 -31.18 -19.90 -12.34
N LEU A 37 -30.75 -19.44 -11.17
CA LEU A 37 -29.44 -19.74 -10.60
C LEU A 37 -29.61 -20.66 -9.40
N ASP A 38 -28.68 -21.58 -9.24
CA ASP A 38 -28.50 -22.36 -8.01
C ASP A 38 -27.18 -21.92 -7.38
N LEU A 39 -27.24 -21.47 -6.13
CA LEU A 39 -26.10 -20.90 -5.41
C LEU A 39 -25.86 -21.72 -4.16
N HIS A 40 -24.64 -22.25 -4.04
CA HIS A 40 -24.20 -22.99 -2.87
C HIS A 40 -22.96 -22.32 -2.29
N SER A 41 -23.05 -21.89 -1.03
CA SER A 41 -21.93 -21.32 -0.27
C SER A 41 -21.89 -21.94 1.11
N THR A 42 -20.69 -22.34 1.53
CA THR A 42 -20.40 -22.81 2.89
C THR A 42 -19.69 -21.73 3.72
N ALA A 43 -19.54 -20.52 3.19
CA ALA A 43 -18.90 -19.41 3.89
C ALA A 43 -19.75 -18.98 5.08
N GLY A 44 -19.07 -18.66 6.19
CA GLY A 44 -19.74 -18.22 7.41
C GLY A 44 -18.74 -17.63 8.41
N TRP A 45 -19.22 -16.67 9.19
CA TRP A 45 -18.42 -16.06 10.25
C TRP A 45 -18.03 -17.10 11.30
N ARG A 46 -16.74 -17.21 11.60
CA ARG A 46 -16.19 -18.17 12.59
C ARG A 46 -15.74 -17.52 13.90
N GLY A 47 -16.03 -16.23 14.08
CA GLY A 47 -15.53 -15.45 15.21
C GLY A 47 -14.26 -14.67 14.86
N GLU A 48 -13.86 -13.81 15.79
CA GLU A 48 -12.65 -13.01 15.65
C GLU A 48 -11.40 -13.89 15.83
N SER A 49 -10.33 -13.55 15.11
CA SER A 49 -9.02 -14.17 15.24
C SER A 49 -7.95 -13.11 15.41
N ARG A 50 -6.78 -13.51 15.91
CA ARG A 50 -5.65 -12.62 16.11
C ARG A 50 -4.81 -12.54 14.83
N SER A 51 -4.59 -11.31 14.35
CA SER A 51 -3.55 -10.95 13.37
C SER A 51 -2.42 -10.16 14.05
N GLY A 52 -1.43 -9.71 13.29
CA GLY A 52 -0.37 -8.83 13.79
C GLY A 52 0.41 -8.14 12.69
N ASN A 53 0.85 -6.92 12.98
CA ASN A 53 1.80 -6.20 12.13
C ASN A 53 3.23 -6.69 12.42
N VAL A 54 4.07 -6.74 11.40
CA VAL A 54 5.51 -6.93 11.54
C VAL A 54 6.19 -5.58 11.32
N VAL A 55 7.04 -5.17 12.27
CA VAL A 55 7.72 -3.88 12.24
C VAL A 55 9.23 -4.10 12.28
N LEU A 56 9.94 -3.48 11.33
CA LEU A 56 11.40 -3.50 11.25
C LEU A 56 11.93 -2.06 11.23
N ASP A 57 12.85 -1.76 12.13
CA ASP A 57 13.50 -0.45 12.21
C ASP A 57 14.96 -0.53 11.75
N LEU A 58 15.28 0.24 10.73
CA LEU A 58 16.65 0.62 10.40
C LEU A 58 16.99 1.90 11.16
N ILE A 59 17.49 1.73 12.40
CA ILE A 59 17.72 2.83 13.34
C ILE A 59 18.65 3.90 12.76
N GLY A 60 18.18 5.16 12.83
CA GLY A 60 18.91 6.34 12.38
C GLY A 60 20.13 6.67 13.25
N ARG A 61 21.12 7.36 12.66
CA ARG A 61 22.37 7.69 13.37
C ARG A 61 22.34 8.97 14.21
N GLU A 62 21.45 9.90 13.90
CA GLU A 62 21.45 11.26 14.49
C GLU A 62 20.10 11.62 15.13
N LYS A 63 19.00 11.19 14.51
CA LYS A 63 17.62 11.44 14.95
C LYS A 63 16.84 10.11 14.97
N PRO A 64 17.27 9.12 15.77
CA PRO A 64 16.67 7.77 15.76
C PRO A 64 15.17 7.75 16.13
N GLU A 65 14.67 8.79 16.78
CA GLU A 65 13.27 8.99 17.12
C GLU A 65 12.41 9.49 15.95
N GLU A 66 12.99 10.17 14.96
CA GLU A 66 12.26 10.62 13.77
C GLU A 66 12.15 9.47 12.76
N ILE A 67 10.95 9.26 12.21
CA ILE A 67 10.59 8.07 11.43
C ILE A 67 10.20 8.46 9.99
N VAL A 68 10.82 7.78 9.03
CA VAL A 68 10.33 7.64 7.65
C VAL A 68 9.73 6.25 7.53
N LEU A 69 8.41 6.18 7.33
CA LEU A 69 7.70 4.89 7.25
C LEU A 69 7.50 4.52 5.77
N ILE A 70 7.90 3.30 5.43
CA ILE A 70 7.55 2.62 4.18
C ILE A 70 6.82 1.32 4.53
N GLY A 71 5.78 0.93 3.78
CA GLY A 71 5.02 -0.27 4.12
C GLY A 71 4.32 -0.94 2.94
N GLY A 72 3.57 -1.98 3.31
CA GLY A 72 2.67 -2.79 2.49
C GLY A 72 1.95 -3.76 3.43
N HIS A 73 1.00 -4.54 2.93
CA HIS A 73 0.29 -5.51 3.77
C HIS A 73 0.74 -6.95 3.53
N LEU A 74 0.70 -7.74 4.60
CA LEU A 74 1.25 -9.08 4.67
C LEU A 74 0.19 -10.17 4.46
N ASP A 75 -1.08 -9.86 4.68
CA ASP A 75 -2.19 -10.74 4.33
C ASP A 75 -2.56 -10.62 2.84
N SER A 76 -3.36 -11.56 2.36
CA SER A 76 -3.91 -11.58 1.01
C SER A 76 -5.24 -12.31 1.01
N TRP A 77 -5.96 -12.28 -0.11
CA TRP A 77 -7.05 -13.23 -0.36
C TRP A 77 -6.55 -14.68 -0.52
N ASP A 78 -7.48 -15.62 -0.39
CA ASP A 78 -7.21 -17.04 -0.14
C ASP A 78 -7.18 -17.94 -1.39
N LEU A 79 -7.49 -17.40 -2.57
CA LEU A 79 -7.57 -18.16 -3.82
C LEU A 79 -6.28 -18.17 -4.64
N GLY A 80 -5.51 -17.07 -4.58
CA GLY A 80 -4.24 -16.90 -5.27
C GLY A 80 -3.05 -17.13 -4.34
N THR A 81 -1.95 -16.43 -4.62
CA THR A 81 -0.76 -16.41 -3.75
C THR A 81 -0.41 -15.03 -3.21
N GLY A 82 -1.25 -14.02 -3.44
CA GLY A 82 -1.03 -12.65 -2.95
C GLY A 82 0.16 -11.96 -3.63
N ALA A 83 0.50 -12.34 -4.87
CA ALA A 83 1.77 -11.97 -5.47
C ALA A 83 1.83 -10.48 -5.82
N VAL A 84 0.79 -9.96 -6.48
CA VAL A 84 0.64 -8.52 -6.73
C VAL A 84 0.00 -7.79 -5.55
N ASP A 85 -0.65 -8.51 -4.64
CA ASP A 85 -1.53 -7.98 -3.60
C ASP A 85 -1.34 -8.77 -2.27
N ASP A 86 -0.35 -8.43 -1.43
CA ASP A 86 0.65 -7.38 -1.62
C ASP A 86 2.08 -7.87 -1.32
N VAL A 87 2.40 -9.11 -1.73
CA VAL A 87 3.79 -9.61 -1.64
C VAL A 87 4.74 -8.71 -2.45
N ALA A 88 4.28 -8.12 -3.55
CA ALA A 88 5.04 -7.13 -4.32
C ALA A 88 5.44 -5.92 -3.47
N GLY A 89 4.50 -5.27 -2.77
CA GLY A 89 4.78 -4.12 -1.93
C GLY A 89 5.68 -4.44 -0.73
N ILE A 90 5.45 -5.60 -0.09
CA ILE A 90 6.34 -6.12 0.95
C ILE A 90 7.76 -6.32 0.42
N ALA A 91 7.91 -6.90 -0.78
CA ALA A 91 9.22 -7.11 -1.39
C ALA A 91 9.90 -5.78 -1.74
N ILE A 92 9.17 -4.82 -2.29
CA ILE A 92 9.67 -3.49 -2.68
C ILE A 92 10.23 -2.75 -1.46
N THR A 93 9.41 -2.61 -0.41
CA THR A 93 9.77 -1.83 0.77
C THR A 93 10.86 -2.49 1.61
N THR A 94 10.80 -3.81 1.76
CA THR A 94 11.84 -4.57 2.49
C THR A 94 13.17 -4.55 1.75
N ALA A 95 13.16 -4.74 0.42
CA ALA A 95 14.39 -4.69 -0.38
C ALA A 95 15.01 -3.29 -0.35
N ALA A 96 14.19 -2.23 -0.41
CA ALA A 96 14.67 -0.86 -0.29
C ALA A 96 15.39 -0.62 1.04
N ALA A 97 14.76 -1.00 2.16
CA ALA A 97 15.39 -0.89 3.48
C ALA A 97 16.67 -1.74 3.59
N ALA A 98 16.68 -2.96 3.02
CA ALA A 98 17.85 -3.84 3.01
C ALA A 98 19.02 -3.28 2.19
N LEU A 99 18.76 -2.61 1.07
CA LEU A 99 19.78 -1.93 0.26
C LEU A 99 20.35 -0.72 0.99
N ILE A 100 19.49 0.10 1.60
CA ILE A 100 19.94 1.23 2.44
C ILE A 100 20.76 0.72 3.62
N ALA A 101 20.39 -0.43 4.18
CA ALA A 101 21.12 -1.03 5.29
C ALA A 101 22.53 -1.52 4.92
N GLN A 102 22.88 -1.60 3.64
CA GLN A 102 24.23 -1.96 3.17
C GLN A 102 25.15 -0.73 2.99
N LEU A 103 24.61 0.49 3.10
CA LEU A 103 25.41 1.70 2.98
C LEU A 103 26.43 1.82 4.13
N PRO A 104 27.61 2.42 3.88
CA PRO A 104 28.63 2.62 4.92
C PRO A 104 28.13 3.42 6.13
N GLN A 105 27.12 4.26 5.92
CA GLN A 105 26.55 5.14 6.93
C GLN A 105 25.03 5.01 6.91
N ARG A 106 24.44 4.80 8.09
CA ARG A 106 22.98 4.85 8.30
C ARG A 106 22.44 6.26 8.05
N PRO A 107 21.21 6.42 7.55
CA PRO A 107 20.59 7.75 7.42
C PRO A 107 20.39 8.42 8.78
N ARG A 108 20.17 9.74 8.81
CA ARG A 108 19.97 10.50 10.06
C ARG A 108 18.79 9.96 10.87
N ARG A 109 17.65 9.74 10.20
CA ARG A 109 16.39 9.25 10.77
C ARG A 109 16.25 7.74 10.68
N THR A 110 15.36 7.19 11.50
CA THR A 110 14.97 5.78 11.40
C THR A 110 14.10 5.58 10.16
N ILE A 111 14.42 4.54 9.38
CA ILE A 111 13.49 4.02 8.36
C ILE A 111 12.75 2.84 9.01
N ARG A 112 11.44 2.96 9.12
CA ARG A 112 10.56 1.91 9.64
C ARG A 112 9.84 1.23 8.47
N VAL A 113 10.03 -0.07 8.35
CA VAL A 113 9.25 -0.92 7.45
C VAL A 113 8.11 -1.52 8.26
N VAL A 114 6.87 -1.31 7.83
CA VAL A 114 5.69 -1.95 8.43
C VAL A 114 5.03 -2.87 7.42
N MET A 115 4.90 -4.14 7.81
CA MET A 115 4.10 -5.13 7.11
C MET A 115 2.78 -5.23 7.87
N PHE A 116 1.77 -4.53 7.40
CA PHE A 116 0.47 -4.46 8.06
C PHE A 116 -0.24 -5.81 7.93
N GLY A 117 -0.97 -6.24 8.96
CA GLY A 117 -1.74 -7.46 8.91
C GLY A 117 -3.24 -7.18 8.92
N ALA A 118 -4.02 -8.01 8.23
CA ALA A 118 -5.47 -7.86 8.15
C ALA A 118 -5.91 -6.52 7.51
N GLU A 119 -5.22 -6.10 6.44
CA GLU A 119 -5.65 -5.01 5.54
C GLU A 119 -7.00 -5.38 4.91
N GLU A 120 -7.08 -6.58 4.34
CA GLU A 120 -8.14 -7.02 3.41
C GLU A 120 -9.53 -7.11 4.07
N VAL A 121 -9.52 -7.27 5.39
CA VAL A 121 -10.72 -7.34 6.24
C VAL A 121 -11.04 -6.00 6.91
N GLY A 122 -10.46 -4.91 6.42
CA GLY A 122 -10.80 -3.54 6.74
C GLY A 122 -9.75 -2.79 7.55
N LEU A 123 -8.49 -2.77 7.09
CA LEU A 123 -7.38 -1.97 7.61
C LEU A 123 -7.11 -2.20 9.10
N ARG A 124 -7.25 -3.44 9.57
CA ARG A 124 -7.19 -3.75 11.00
C ARG A 124 -5.80 -3.55 11.57
N GLY A 125 -4.79 -3.94 10.79
CA GLY A 125 -3.38 -3.73 11.11
C GLY A 125 -3.03 -2.25 11.22
N ALA A 126 -3.38 -1.45 10.23
CA ALA A 126 -3.17 -0.02 10.25
C ALA A 126 -3.89 0.71 11.40
N GLN A 127 -5.15 0.36 11.66
CA GLN A 127 -5.89 0.92 12.80
C GLN A 127 -5.17 0.62 14.12
N ALA A 128 -4.76 -0.64 14.30
CA ALA A 128 -4.02 -1.06 15.49
C ALA A 128 -2.65 -0.38 15.60
N TYR A 129 -1.92 -0.20 14.48
CA TYR A 129 -0.64 0.52 14.46
C TYR A 129 -0.83 1.98 14.87
N ALA A 130 -1.76 2.69 14.21
CA ALA A 130 -2.01 4.10 14.50
C ALA A 130 -2.45 4.33 15.95
N GLU A 131 -3.22 3.41 16.54
CA GLU A 131 -3.61 3.46 17.96
C GLU A 131 -2.43 3.16 18.90
N ALA A 132 -1.68 2.09 18.65
CA ALA A 132 -0.52 1.73 19.49
C ALA A 132 0.59 2.79 19.44
N HIS A 133 0.76 3.47 18.30
CA HIS A 133 1.78 4.49 18.07
C HIS A 133 1.23 5.92 18.16
N ALA A 134 0.05 6.13 18.76
CA ALA A 134 -0.62 7.44 18.80
C ALA A 134 0.28 8.58 19.35
N SER A 135 1.09 8.29 20.37
CA SER A 135 2.04 9.25 20.96
C SER A 135 3.31 9.48 20.11
N GLU A 136 3.59 8.61 19.15
CA GLU A 136 4.75 8.64 18.26
C GLU A 136 4.38 9.16 16.85
N LEU A 137 3.09 9.36 16.55
CA LEU A 137 2.66 9.90 15.25
C LEU A 137 3.34 11.24 14.93
N ALA A 138 3.63 12.04 15.96
CA ALA A 138 4.34 13.31 15.77
C ALA A 138 5.81 13.13 15.31
N ALA A 139 6.40 11.96 15.57
CA ALA A 139 7.75 11.63 15.14
C ALA A 139 7.80 11.07 13.71
N HIS A 140 6.66 10.69 13.13
CA HIS A 140 6.57 10.22 11.75
C HIS A 140 6.63 11.42 10.79
N GLN A 141 7.81 11.63 10.21
CA GLN A 141 8.10 12.72 9.30
C GLN A 141 7.33 12.55 7.98
N VAL A 142 7.35 11.35 7.43
CA VAL A 142 6.60 11.00 6.22
C VAL A 142 6.31 9.50 6.20
N ALA A 143 5.17 9.12 5.63
CA ALA A 143 4.75 7.74 5.47
C ALA A 143 4.26 7.45 4.04
N THR A 144 4.51 6.23 3.56
CA THR A 144 4.02 5.72 2.28
C THR A 144 3.93 4.20 2.31
N GLU A 145 3.14 3.65 1.39
CA GLU A 145 2.92 2.24 1.20
C GLU A 145 2.94 1.91 -0.31
N SER A 146 3.42 0.71 -0.61
CA SER A 146 3.34 0.09 -1.92
C SER A 146 2.24 -0.95 -1.82
N ASP A 147 1.12 -0.74 -2.50
CA ASP A 147 -0.06 -1.62 -2.44
C ASP A 147 -0.88 -1.45 -3.73
N PHE A 148 -0.20 -1.56 -4.86
CA PHE A 148 -0.85 -1.48 -6.17
C PHE A 148 -0.08 -2.28 -7.23
N GLY A 149 0.31 -3.50 -6.87
CA GLY A 149 1.03 -4.42 -7.73
C GLY A 149 2.53 -4.19 -7.78
N ALA A 150 3.12 -4.55 -8.92
CA ALA A 150 4.56 -4.37 -9.21
C ALA A 150 4.81 -3.54 -10.47
N GLY A 151 3.76 -2.93 -11.04
CA GLY A 151 3.89 -2.09 -12.22
C GLY A 151 4.77 -0.87 -11.96
N ASN A 152 5.38 -0.32 -13.02
CA ASN A 152 6.28 0.82 -12.91
C ASN A 152 5.62 1.98 -12.15
N ILE A 153 6.36 2.61 -11.23
CA ILE A 153 5.96 3.91 -10.71
C ILE A 153 6.07 4.91 -11.86
N TRP A 154 5.02 5.71 -12.09
CA TRP A 154 5.03 6.74 -13.12
C TRP A 154 4.96 8.15 -12.55
N GLN A 155 4.50 8.33 -11.31
CA GLN A 155 4.38 9.65 -10.69
C GLN A 155 4.66 9.66 -9.19
N LEU A 156 5.31 10.73 -8.72
CA LEU A 156 5.46 11.07 -7.30
C LEU A 156 4.57 12.27 -6.95
N VAL A 157 3.57 12.07 -6.09
CA VAL A 157 2.77 13.13 -5.45
C VAL A 157 2.99 13.13 -3.94
N SER A 158 2.65 14.22 -3.28
CA SER A 158 2.84 14.35 -1.83
C SER A 158 1.74 15.16 -1.16
N ASN A 159 1.63 15.00 0.15
CA ASN A 159 0.95 15.89 1.08
C ASN A 159 1.88 16.12 2.27
N VAL A 160 2.74 17.13 2.12
CA VAL A 160 3.80 17.54 3.06
C VAL A 160 3.70 19.05 3.29
N SER A 161 4.37 19.57 4.30
CA SER A 161 4.44 21.01 4.55
C SER A 161 5.04 21.81 3.39
N GLU A 162 4.84 23.13 3.42
CA GLU A 162 5.50 24.05 2.48
C GLU A 162 7.03 23.91 2.52
N ASP A 163 7.60 23.71 3.70
CA ASP A 163 9.04 23.48 3.90
C ASP A 163 9.51 22.12 3.37
N GLY A 164 8.66 21.10 3.43
CA GLY A 164 8.91 19.77 2.88
C GLY A 164 8.86 19.70 1.35
N THR A 165 8.07 20.57 0.71
CA THR A 165 7.84 20.53 -0.74
C THR A 165 9.12 20.62 -1.58
N PRO A 166 10.06 21.57 -1.34
CA PRO A 166 11.32 21.62 -2.07
C PRO A 166 12.16 20.35 -1.95
N ALA A 167 12.09 19.64 -0.82
CA ALA A 167 12.78 18.36 -0.65
C ALA A 167 12.17 17.27 -1.53
N ILE A 168 10.84 17.18 -1.58
CA ILE A 168 10.12 16.25 -2.48
C ILE A 168 10.40 16.59 -3.96
N ASP A 169 10.47 17.87 -4.32
CA ASP A 169 10.82 18.28 -5.69
C ASP A 169 12.25 17.90 -6.07
N ALA A 170 13.19 17.97 -5.12
CA ALA A 170 14.56 17.50 -5.32
C ALA A 170 14.61 15.97 -5.48
N ILE A 171 13.87 15.22 -4.66
CA ILE A 171 13.72 13.76 -4.80
C ILE A 171 13.12 13.43 -6.18
N GLY A 172 12.07 14.14 -6.59
CA GLY A 172 11.43 14.00 -7.89
C GLY A 172 12.41 14.13 -9.06
N LYS A 173 13.36 15.08 -8.99
CA LYS A 173 14.41 15.23 -10.02
C LYS A 173 15.38 14.05 -10.05
N ILE A 174 15.65 13.41 -8.91
CA ILE A 174 16.59 12.28 -8.81
C ILE A 174 15.95 11.00 -9.37
N ILE A 175 14.65 10.81 -9.16
CA ILE A 175 13.92 9.64 -9.67
C ILE A 175 13.38 9.83 -11.11
N ALA A 176 13.41 11.05 -11.64
CA ALA A 176 12.98 11.35 -13.02
C ALA A 176 13.63 10.46 -14.11
N PRO A 177 14.93 10.09 -14.03
CA PRO A 177 15.53 9.15 -14.98
C PRO A 177 14.89 7.75 -14.99
N PHE A 178 14.12 7.38 -13.96
CA PHE A 178 13.36 6.13 -13.92
C PHE A 178 12.00 6.22 -14.64
N GLY A 179 11.71 7.36 -15.29
CA GLY A 179 10.41 7.63 -15.91
C GLY A 179 9.36 8.18 -14.96
N ILE A 180 9.74 8.54 -13.73
CA ILE A 180 8.82 9.01 -12.69
C ILE A 180 8.68 10.53 -12.76
N ILE A 181 7.49 11.03 -13.07
CA ILE A 181 7.23 12.47 -13.08
C ILE A 181 6.88 12.99 -11.69
N ARG A 182 7.24 14.25 -11.41
CA ARG A 182 6.82 14.95 -10.20
C ARG A 182 5.42 15.55 -10.40
N GLY A 183 4.46 15.20 -9.54
CA GLY A 183 3.11 15.77 -9.49
C GLY A 183 2.94 16.85 -8.42
N GLY A 184 1.72 16.97 -7.85
CA GLY A 184 1.37 18.00 -6.86
C GLY A 184 1.87 17.73 -5.43
N SER A 185 1.82 18.75 -4.56
CA SER A 185 2.21 18.68 -3.13
C SER A 185 1.05 18.74 -2.13
N ASP A 186 -0.17 18.92 -2.63
CA ASP A 186 -1.43 19.02 -1.91
C ASP A 186 -2.33 17.82 -2.21
N VAL A 187 -1.72 16.63 -2.35
CA VAL A 187 -2.39 15.39 -2.73
C VAL A 187 -2.34 14.39 -1.56
N PRO A 188 -3.40 14.34 -0.72
CA PRO A 188 -3.48 13.37 0.37
C PRO A 188 -3.38 11.93 -0.15
N GLY A 189 -2.75 11.06 0.63
CA GLY A 189 -2.60 9.66 0.26
C GLY A 189 -1.79 8.89 1.28
N GLY A 190 -0.82 8.15 0.78
CA GLY A 190 0.07 7.27 1.51
C GLY A 190 -0.13 5.80 1.18
N GLY A 191 -1.26 5.38 0.63
CA GLY A 191 -1.71 3.98 0.57
C GLY A 191 -2.83 3.69 1.59
N PRO A 192 -3.58 2.58 1.45
CA PRO A 192 -4.68 2.24 2.34
C PRO A 192 -4.31 2.18 3.83
N ASP A 193 -3.22 1.50 4.19
CA ASP A 193 -2.81 1.32 5.59
C ASP A 193 -2.13 2.55 6.20
N ILE A 194 -1.73 3.52 5.37
CA ILE A 194 -1.26 4.82 5.87
C ILE A 194 -2.43 5.74 6.24
N SER A 195 -3.63 5.48 5.70
CA SER A 195 -4.80 6.35 5.89
C SER A 195 -5.20 6.62 7.35
N PRO A 196 -5.11 5.66 8.31
CA PRO A 196 -5.43 5.95 9.71
C PRO A 196 -4.43 6.89 10.38
N MET A 197 -3.19 6.93 9.90
CA MET A 197 -2.14 7.84 10.39
C MET A 197 -2.23 9.21 9.71
N SER A 198 -2.46 9.26 8.40
CA SER A 198 -2.58 10.53 7.68
C SER A 198 -3.82 11.31 8.13
N ALA A 199 -4.92 10.62 8.47
CA ALA A 199 -6.09 11.22 9.12
C ALA A 199 -5.78 11.88 10.48
N ARG A 200 -4.63 11.58 11.08
CA ARG A 200 -4.12 12.14 12.35
C ARG A 200 -2.94 13.10 12.14
N GLY A 201 -2.72 13.58 10.92
CA GLY A 201 -1.73 14.61 10.62
C GLY A 201 -0.30 14.10 10.38
N VAL A 202 -0.14 12.83 9.97
CA VAL A 202 1.13 12.33 9.42
C VAL A 202 1.20 12.71 7.95
N SER A 203 2.30 13.35 7.54
CA SER A 203 2.56 13.71 6.14
C SER A 203 2.76 12.45 5.29
N THR A 204 2.40 12.53 4.02
CA THR A 204 2.42 11.37 3.13
C THR A 204 3.03 11.69 1.78
N ILE A 205 3.53 10.67 1.12
CA ILE A 205 3.77 10.69 -0.32
C ILE A 205 3.04 9.51 -0.97
N ASN A 206 2.87 9.57 -2.29
CA ASN A 206 2.50 8.42 -3.09
C ASN A 206 3.49 8.27 -4.24
N LEU A 207 4.07 7.08 -4.33
CA LEU A 207 4.74 6.59 -5.53
C LEU A 207 3.71 5.83 -6.36
N MET A 208 3.04 6.53 -7.28
CA MET A 208 1.92 5.99 -8.04
C MET A 208 2.38 4.95 -9.06
N GLN A 209 1.96 3.70 -8.84
CA GLN A 209 2.22 2.59 -9.75
C GLN A 209 1.24 2.59 -10.93
N ASP A 210 1.72 2.13 -12.09
CA ASP A 210 0.86 1.75 -13.20
C ASP A 210 0.15 0.43 -12.86
N GLY A 211 -1.17 0.49 -12.71
CA GLY A 211 -2.02 -0.65 -12.39
C GLY A 211 -3.01 -0.98 -13.51
N MET A 212 -2.68 -0.68 -14.77
CA MET A 212 -3.58 -0.94 -15.90
C MET A 212 -4.00 -2.42 -16.04
N ASP A 213 -3.18 -3.35 -15.58
CA ASP A 213 -3.43 -4.80 -15.53
C ASP A 213 -3.75 -5.33 -14.13
N TYR A 214 -3.59 -4.51 -13.08
CA TYR A 214 -3.74 -4.92 -11.68
C TYR A 214 -5.08 -5.63 -11.43
N PHE A 215 -6.18 -5.02 -11.90
CA PHE A 215 -7.53 -5.55 -11.71
C PHE A 215 -7.91 -6.72 -12.63
N ASP A 216 -7.02 -7.12 -13.55
CA ASP A 216 -7.17 -8.41 -14.23
C ASP A 216 -6.77 -9.58 -13.31
N LEU A 217 -5.97 -9.31 -12.27
CA LEU A 217 -5.36 -10.31 -11.37
C LEU A 217 -5.88 -10.22 -9.92
N HIS A 218 -6.05 -9.00 -9.41
CA HIS A 218 -6.38 -8.69 -8.03
C HIS A 218 -7.62 -9.45 -7.52
N HIS A 219 -7.46 -10.09 -6.35
CA HIS A 219 -8.46 -10.94 -5.69
C HIS A 219 -8.92 -12.15 -6.53
N THR A 220 -8.12 -12.61 -7.48
CA THR A 220 -8.40 -13.81 -8.29
C THR A 220 -7.39 -14.93 -8.03
N PRO A 221 -7.69 -16.19 -8.42
CA PRO A 221 -6.70 -17.27 -8.40
C PRO A 221 -5.48 -17.03 -9.30
N ASP A 222 -5.56 -16.08 -10.24
CA ASP A 222 -4.47 -15.74 -11.17
C ASP A 222 -3.46 -14.75 -10.58
N ASP A 223 -3.69 -14.26 -9.36
CA ASP A 223 -2.71 -13.52 -8.58
C ASP A 223 -1.55 -14.45 -8.13
N THR A 224 -0.60 -14.61 -9.04
CA THR A 224 0.52 -15.53 -8.93
C THR A 224 1.84 -14.89 -9.31
N LEU A 225 2.94 -15.43 -8.76
CA LEU A 225 4.28 -14.86 -8.93
C LEU A 225 4.71 -14.66 -10.39
N ASP A 226 4.24 -15.52 -11.31
CA ASP A 226 4.57 -15.40 -12.75
C ASP A 226 4.00 -14.14 -13.42
N LYS A 227 3.15 -13.38 -12.73
CA LYS A 227 2.64 -12.07 -13.19
C LYS A 227 3.57 -10.91 -12.83
N ILE A 228 4.55 -11.12 -11.96
CA ILE A 228 5.50 -10.09 -11.55
C ILE A 228 6.59 -9.92 -12.59
N ASP A 229 6.64 -8.75 -13.20
CA ASP A 229 7.77 -8.33 -14.03
C ASP A 229 8.92 -7.86 -13.14
N LEU A 230 10.07 -8.54 -13.24
CA LEU A 230 11.23 -8.26 -12.41
C LEU A 230 11.91 -6.92 -12.72
N GLU A 231 11.81 -6.41 -13.95
CA GLU A 231 12.37 -5.09 -14.30
C GLU A 231 11.52 -3.98 -13.70
N GLN A 232 10.19 -4.12 -13.75
CA GLN A 232 9.26 -3.17 -13.13
C GLN A 232 9.37 -3.20 -11.59
N LEU A 233 9.49 -4.39 -11.00
CA LEU A 233 9.75 -4.55 -9.57
C LEU A 233 11.07 -3.87 -9.16
N ALA A 234 12.13 -4.03 -9.96
CA ALA A 234 13.41 -3.37 -9.71
C ALA A 234 13.33 -1.84 -9.81
N GLN A 235 12.52 -1.31 -10.73
CA GLN A 235 12.25 0.13 -10.82
C GLN A 235 11.56 0.66 -9.56
N ASN A 236 10.57 -0.09 -9.04
CA ASN A 236 9.91 0.23 -7.77
C ASN A 236 10.91 0.27 -6.62
N VAL A 237 11.72 -0.77 -6.46
CA VAL A 237 12.77 -0.82 -5.42
C VAL A 237 13.71 0.37 -5.54
N ALA A 238 14.17 0.72 -6.74
CA ALA A 238 15.08 1.85 -6.95
C ALA A 238 14.44 3.19 -6.52
N ALA A 239 13.18 3.42 -6.85
CA ALA A 239 12.44 4.61 -6.44
C ALA A 239 12.26 4.68 -4.91
N TYR A 240 11.87 3.57 -4.28
CA TYR A 240 11.72 3.48 -2.83
C TYR A 240 13.05 3.65 -2.09
N VAL A 241 14.17 3.14 -2.62
CA VAL A 241 15.51 3.38 -2.05
C VAL A 241 15.83 4.87 -2.05
N VAL A 242 15.66 5.54 -3.20
CA VAL A 242 15.97 6.96 -3.33
C VAL A 242 15.09 7.80 -2.41
N PHE A 243 13.78 7.54 -2.41
CA PHE A 243 12.83 8.25 -1.55
C PHE A 243 13.17 8.04 -0.08
N ALA A 244 13.19 6.79 0.40
CA ALA A 244 13.33 6.49 1.82
C ALA A 244 14.67 6.98 2.37
N TYR A 245 15.76 6.82 1.60
CA TYR A 245 17.08 7.32 2.00
C TYR A 245 17.09 8.85 2.10
N LEU A 246 16.62 9.56 1.07
CA LEU A 246 16.68 11.03 1.04
C LEU A 246 15.73 11.65 2.06
N ALA A 247 14.53 11.12 2.23
CA ALA A 247 13.61 11.56 3.28
C ALA A 247 14.22 11.35 4.69
N ALA A 248 14.97 10.25 4.88
CA ALA A 248 15.62 9.96 6.14
C ALA A 248 16.93 10.74 6.36
N GLU A 249 17.55 11.27 5.30
CA GLU A 249 18.84 11.97 5.34
C GLU A 249 18.74 13.51 5.27
N LEU A 250 17.74 14.07 4.61
CA LEU A 250 17.61 15.51 4.45
C LEU A 250 17.17 16.18 5.76
N ASP A 251 17.84 17.24 6.19
CA ASP A 251 17.45 17.99 7.40
C ASP A 251 16.32 18.98 7.10
N VAL A 252 15.12 18.44 6.85
CA VAL A 252 13.90 19.16 6.49
C VAL A 252 12.75 18.66 7.38
N GLU A 253 11.82 19.55 7.74
CA GLU A 253 10.58 19.21 8.42
C GLU A 253 9.49 18.95 7.37
N PHE A 254 9.01 17.71 7.28
CA PHE A 254 7.99 17.33 6.28
C PHE A 254 6.56 17.57 6.77
N ARG A 255 6.38 17.90 8.05
CA ARG A 255 5.09 18.09 8.71
C ARG A 255 4.76 19.58 8.86
N GLU A 256 3.46 19.88 8.92
CA GLU A 256 2.95 21.22 9.29
C GLU A 256 3.07 21.48 10.80
#